data_AF-A0A946BPZ1-F1
#
_entry.id   AF-A0A946BPZ1-F1
#
_cell.length_a   1.000
_cell.length_b   1.000
_cell.length_c   1.000
_cell.angle_alpha   90.00
_cell.angle_beta   90.00
_cell.angle_gamma   90.00
#
_symmetry.space_group_name_H-M   'P 1'
#
loop_
_entity.id
_entity.type
_entity.pdbx_description
1 polymer ?
#
loop_
_entity_poly.entity_id
_entity_poly.type
_entity_poly.pdbx_seq_one_letter_code
_entity_poly.pdbx_strand_id
1 'polypeptide(L)'
;MADKKINTTEINAILEVFAESREIKANIIKQSKTFKALLLLCNAYVVVFLVIYYFLNSNLLYAVDADLINGEFLTVFNGRANVMFWLFLGINMAAYFNLGFKVMCLIALVFMLNTTVDNVIIFSELISLDDRPYLTIFIVSRPLVFVALAWLALSFKATFDGNER
;
A
#
# COMPACT_ATOMS: atom_id res chain seq x y z
N MET A 1 -40.59 -4.71 -30.35
CA MET A 1 -39.14 -4.75 -30.09
C MET A 1 -38.71 -6.19 -30.30
N ALA A 2 -37.88 -6.47 -31.30
CA ALA A 2 -37.44 -7.84 -31.57
C ALA A 2 -36.36 -8.25 -30.56
N ASP A 3 -36.49 -9.43 -29.97
CA ASP A 3 -35.45 -10.05 -29.15
C ASP A 3 -34.18 -10.23 -29.99
N LYS A 4 -33.19 -9.36 -29.77
CA LYS A 4 -31.90 -9.47 -30.45
C LYS A 4 -31.16 -10.65 -29.84
N LYS A 5 -31.16 -11.77 -30.56
CA LYS A 5 -30.34 -12.95 -30.23
C LYS A 5 -28.87 -12.56 -30.36
N ILE A 6 -28.10 -12.73 -29.28
CA ILE A 6 -26.66 -12.46 -29.24
C ILE A 6 -25.97 -13.29 -30.34
N ASN A 7 -25.18 -12.62 -31.18
CA ASN A 7 -24.46 -13.28 -32.29
C ASN A 7 -23.19 -13.97 -31.76
N THR A 8 -22.73 -15.02 -32.42
CA THR A 8 -21.50 -15.78 -32.11
C THR A 8 -20.26 -14.88 -31.99
N THR A 9 -20.20 -13.78 -32.75
CA THR A 9 -19.13 -12.77 -32.62
C THR A 9 -19.17 -12.04 -31.27
N GLU A 10 -20.36 -11.66 -30.80
CA GLU A 10 -20.55 -11.01 -29.49
C GLU A 10 -20.24 -12.02 -28.37
N ILE A 11 -20.62 -13.30 -28.54
CA ILE A 11 -20.27 -14.39 -27.61
C ILE A 11 -18.75 -14.58 -27.52
N ASN A 12 -18.06 -14.63 -28.65
CA ASN A 12 -16.60 -14.79 -28.68
C ASN A 12 -15.88 -13.60 -28.05
N ALA A 13 -16.31 -12.37 -28.32
CA ALA A 13 -15.74 -11.18 -27.71
C ALA A 13 -15.91 -11.18 -26.18
N ILE A 14 -17.09 -11.58 -25.69
CA ILE A 14 -17.34 -11.73 -24.26
C ILE A 14 -16.43 -12.81 -23.66
N LEU A 15 -16.32 -13.97 -24.31
CA LEU A 15 -15.46 -15.07 -23.85
C LEU A 15 -13.99 -14.69 -23.81
N GLU A 16 -13.51 -13.91 -24.78
CA GLU A 16 -12.15 -13.41 -24.86
C GLU A 16 -11.84 -12.46 -23.70
N VAL A 17 -12.73 -11.49 -23.42
CA VAL A 17 -12.62 -10.61 -22.25
C VAL A 17 -12.63 -11.40 -20.94
N PHE A 18 -13.47 -12.45 -20.84
CA PHE A 18 -13.47 -13.33 -19.68
C PHE A 18 -12.22 -14.21 -19.57
N ALA A 19 -11.60 -14.60 -20.67
CA ALA A 19 -10.34 -15.34 -20.70
C ALA A 19 -9.19 -14.43 -20.22
N GLU A 20 -9.10 -13.22 -20.75
CA GLU A 20 -8.12 -12.22 -20.35
C GLU A 20 -8.23 -11.88 -18.84
N SER A 21 -9.46 -11.66 -18.34
CA SER A 21 -9.69 -11.44 -16.91
C SER A 21 -9.26 -12.61 -16.01
N ARG A 22 -9.34 -13.85 -16.51
CA ARG A 22 -8.90 -15.06 -15.81
C ARG A 22 -7.38 -15.19 -15.78
N GLU A 23 -6.70 -14.86 -16.89
CA GLU A 23 -5.24 -14.85 -16.94
C GLU A 23 -4.64 -13.81 -15.97
N ILE A 24 -5.26 -12.63 -15.87
CA ILE A 24 -4.88 -11.59 -14.90
C ILE A 24 -4.98 -12.13 -13.46
N LYS A 25 -6.10 -12.77 -13.09
CA LYS A 25 -6.25 -13.41 -11.76
C LYS A 25 -5.23 -14.52 -11.52
N ALA A 26 -4.93 -15.33 -12.53
CA ALA A 26 -3.94 -16.40 -12.41
C ALA A 26 -2.52 -15.86 -12.17
N ASN A 27 -2.18 -14.67 -12.70
CA ASN A 27 -0.85 -14.08 -12.53
C ASN A 27 -0.50 -13.71 -11.08
N ILE A 28 -1.45 -13.20 -10.29
CA ILE A 28 -1.22 -12.95 -8.85
C ILE A 28 -0.87 -14.27 -8.14
N ILE A 29 -1.57 -15.34 -8.48
CA ILE A 29 -1.39 -16.66 -7.87
C ILE A 29 -0.01 -17.22 -8.24
N LYS A 30 0.51 -16.92 -9.43
CA LYS A 30 1.83 -17.34 -9.93
C LYS A 30 3.02 -16.56 -9.35
N GLN A 31 2.80 -15.44 -8.65
CA GLN A 31 3.89 -14.67 -8.02
C GLN A 31 4.60 -15.49 -6.92
N SER A 32 5.88 -15.18 -6.70
CA SER A 32 6.73 -15.91 -5.75
C SER A 32 6.21 -15.84 -4.30
N LYS A 33 6.53 -16.85 -3.48
CA LYS A 33 6.20 -16.83 -2.04
C LYS A 33 6.78 -15.59 -1.34
N THR A 34 7.99 -15.20 -1.73
CA THR A 34 8.66 -13.99 -1.23
C THR A 34 7.89 -12.71 -1.56
N PHE A 35 7.41 -12.57 -2.81
CA PHE A 35 6.58 -11.44 -3.20
C PHE A 35 5.32 -11.33 -2.35
N LYS A 36 4.61 -12.45 -2.16
CA LYS A 36 3.37 -12.49 -1.34
C LYS A 36 3.64 -12.11 0.11
N ALA A 37 4.76 -12.58 0.69
CA ALA A 37 5.16 -12.23 2.05
C ALA A 37 5.52 -10.74 2.18
N LEU A 38 6.24 -10.17 1.21
CA LEU A 38 6.57 -8.74 1.18
C LEU A 38 5.32 -7.87 1.03
N LEU A 39 4.37 -8.28 0.18
CA LEU A 39 3.10 -7.58 0.01
C LEU A 39 2.29 -7.60 1.31
N LEU A 40 2.21 -8.76 1.98
CA LEU A 40 1.58 -8.90 3.29
C LEU A 40 2.22 -7.97 4.32
N LEU A 41 3.56 -7.93 4.39
CA LEU A 41 4.30 -7.09 5.33
C LEU A 41 4.03 -5.60 5.09
N CYS A 42 4.11 -5.13 3.85
CA CYS A 42 3.83 -3.73 3.50
C CYS A 42 2.37 -3.37 3.83
N ASN A 43 1.44 -4.27 3.53
CA ASN A 43 0.03 -4.10 3.84
C ASN A 43 -0.22 -4.02 5.35
N ALA A 44 0.35 -4.95 6.12
CA ALA A 44 0.21 -4.97 7.58
C ALA A 44 0.74 -3.68 8.21
N TYR A 45 1.86 -3.15 7.70
CA TYR A 45 2.41 -1.87 8.17
C TYR A 45 1.42 -0.71 8.00
N VAL A 46 0.81 -0.57 6.83
CA VAL A 46 -0.18 0.49 6.59
C VAL A 46 -1.43 0.29 7.44
N VAL A 47 -1.90 -0.95 7.61
CA VAL A 47 -3.05 -1.23 8.48
C VAL A 47 -2.76 -0.84 9.92
N VAL A 48 -1.59 -1.21 10.46
CA VAL A 48 -1.18 -0.82 11.82
C VAL A 48 -1.13 0.70 11.95
N PHE A 49 -0.60 1.42 10.95
CA PHE A 49 -0.61 2.87 10.94
C PHE A 49 -2.01 3.47 11.01
N LEU A 50 -2.94 2.95 10.20
CA LEU A 50 -4.32 3.41 10.18
C LEU A 50 -5.02 3.13 11.52
N VAL A 51 -4.74 1.99 12.16
CA VAL A 51 -5.26 1.69 13.50
C VAL A 51 -4.75 2.72 14.52
N ILE A 52 -3.44 3.01 14.53
CA ILE A 52 -2.86 4.05 15.39
C ILE A 52 -3.54 5.40 15.11
N TYR A 53 -3.76 5.74 13.84
CA TYR A 53 -4.43 6.97 13.44
C TYR A 53 -5.86 7.08 13.97
N TYR A 54 -6.68 6.05 13.80
CA TYR A 54 -8.04 6.05 14.32
C TYR A 54 -8.09 6.10 15.85
N PHE A 55 -7.17 5.40 16.51
CA PHE A 55 -7.10 5.39 17.98
C PHE A 55 -6.70 6.76 18.52
N LEU A 56 -5.74 7.44 17.87
CA LEU A 56 -5.34 8.79 18.21
C LEU A 56 -6.49 9.78 18.05
N ASN A 57 -7.19 9.75 16.90
CA ASN A 57 -8.34 10.63 16.66
C ASN A 57 -9.54 10.34 17.56
N SER A 58 -9.68 9.11 18.05
CA SER A 58 -10.75 8.71 18.98
C SER A 58 -10.37 8.94 20.45
N ASN A 59 -9.20 9.53 20.72
CA ASN A 59 -8.66 9.75 22.06
C ASN A 59 -8.56 8.46 22.90
N LEU A 60 -8.27 7.33 22.23
CA LEU A 60 -8.14 5.99 22.84
C LEU A 60 -6.69 5.63 23.19
N LEU A 61 -5.71 6.45 22.77
CA LEU A 61 -4.31 6.27 23.12
C LEU A 61 -4.01 7.00 24.43
N TYR A 62 -3.64 6.24 25.46
CA TYR A 62 -3.17 6.78 26.73
C TYR A 62 -1.79 7.43 26.53
N ALA A 63 -1.54 8.55 27.21
CA ALA A 63 -0.22 9.20 27.33
C ALA A 63 0.40 9.80 26.04
N VAL A 64 -0.41 10.42 25.18
CA VAL A 64 0.15 11.40 24.22
C VAL A 64 -0.06 12.80 24.81
N ASP A 65 1.03 13.42 25.23
CA ASP A 65 1.03 14.74 25.88
C ASP A 65 0.31 15.77 25.00
N ALA A 66 -0.59 16.55 25.60
CA ALA A 66 -1.52 17.41 24.87
C ALA A 66 -0.81 18.51 24.06
N ASP A 67 0.35 18.96 24.53
CA ASP A 67 1.21 19.93 23.83
C ASP A 67 1.85 19.34 22.56
N LEU A 68 2.02 18.02 22.49
CA LEU A 68 2.59 17.33 21.33
C LEU A 68 1.54 16.98 20.26
N ILE A 69 0.25 16.91 20.62
CA ILE A 69 -0.86 16.87 19.66
C ILE A 69 -1.29 18.30 19.34
N ASN A 70 -0.38 19.08 18.77
CA ASN A 70 -0.73 20.39 18.27
C ASN A 70 -1.51 20.29 16.94
N GLY A 71 -2.19 21.37 16.55
CA GLY A 71 -3.01 21.38 15.33
C GLY A 71 -2.21 21.11 14.06
N GLU A 72 -0.92 21.47 14.03
CA GLU A 72 -0.01 21.24 12.92
C GLU A 72 0.35 19.75 12.77
N PHE A 73 0.68 19.09 13.88
CA PHE A 73 0.92 17.65 13.96
C PHE A 73 -0.29 16.88 13.46
N LEU A 74 -1.51 17.19 13.95
CA LEU A 74 -2.74 16.52 13.51
C LEU A 74 -3.00 16.71 12.02
N THR A 75 -2.74 17.91 11.49
CA THR A 75 -2.93 18.21 10.07
C THR A 75 -2.00 17.35 9.20
N VAL A 76 -0.71 17.31 9.54
CA VAL A 76 0.29 16.50 8.82
C VAL A 76 0.01 15.00 8.97
N PHE A 77 -0.35 14.57 10.18
CA PHE A 77 -0.63 13.17 10.49
C PHE A 77 -1.87 12.65 9.74
N ASN A 78 -2.95 13.44 9.70
CA ASN A 78 -4.15 13.14 8.92
C ASN A 78 -3.87 13.10 7.40
N GLY A 79 -3.10 14.07 6.89
CA GLY A 79 -2.68 14.05 5.49
C GLY A 79 -1.95 12.76 5.12
N ARG A 80 -1.04 12.31 5.98
CA ARG A 80 -0.27 11.07 5.79
C ARG A 80 -1.14 9.81 5.87
N ALA A 81 -2.09 9.76 6.80
CA ALA A 81 -3.05 8.65 6.91
C ALA A 81 -3.84 8.48 5.61
N ASN A 82 -4.33 9.59 5.04
CA ASN A 82 -5.03 9.56 3.76
C ASN A 82 -4.13 9.10 2.61
N VAL A 83 -2.92 9.65 2.48
CA VAL A 83 -2.00 9.25 1.40
C VAL A 83 -1.60 7.77 1.53
N MET A 84 -1.28 7.29 2.74
CA MET A 84 -0.97 5.88 2.97
C MET A 84 -2.15 4.96 2.62
N PHE A 85 -3.38 5.35 2.97
CA PHE A 85 -4.58 4.60 2.60
C PHE A 85 -4.73 4.46 1.08
N TRP A 86 -4.58 5.57 0.34
CA TRP A 86 -4.66 5.56 -1.12
C TRP A 86 -3.53 4.76 -1.77
N LEU A 87 -2.30 4.87 -1.26
CA LEU A 87 -1.17 4.06 -1.74
C LEU A 87 -1.39 2.57 -1.47
N PHE A 88 -1.93 2.22 -0.30
CA PHE A 88 -2.28 0.84 0.04
C PHE A 88 -3.31 0.26 -0.93
N LEU A 89 -4.42 0.96 -1.17
CA LEU A 89 -5.41 0.55 -2.17
C LEU A 89 -4.77 0.43 -3.56
N GLY A 90 -3.98 1.42 -3.94
CA GLY A 90 -3.33 1.51 -5.24
C GLY A 90 -2.36 0.36 -5.50
N ILE A 91 -1.49 0.02 -4.55
CA ILE A 91 -0.54 -1.10 -4.67
C ILE A 91 -1.30 -2.43 -4.76
N ASN A 92 -2.35 -2.62 -3.94
CA ASN A 92 -3.14 -3.86 -3.98
C ASN A 92 -3.92 -4.00 -5.29
N MET A 93 -4.52 -2.92 -5.80
CA MET A 93 -5.16 -2.92 -7.12
C MET A 93 -4.14 -3.16 -8.24
N ALA A 94 -2.98 -2.50 -8.20
CA ALA A 94 -1.93 -2.67 -9.19
C ALA A 94 -1.35 -4.09 -9.18
N ALA A 95 -1.23 -4.70 -8.00
CA ALA A 95 -0.85 -6.11 -7.86
C ALA A 95 -1.93 -7.01 -8.43
N TYR A 96 -3.20 -6.69 -8.17
CA TYR A 96 -4.33 -7.49 -8.59
C TYR A 96 -4.54 -7.49 -10.11
N PHE A 97 -4.46 -6.32 -10.72
CA PHE A 97 -4.62 -6.16 -12.16
C PHE A 97 -3.31 -6.29 -12.94
N ASN A 98 -2.18 -6.53 -12.25
CA ASN A 98 -0.85 -6.61 -12.86
C ASN A 98 -0.48 -5.37 -13.70
N LEU A 99 -1.01 -4.19 -13.32
CA LEU A 99 -0.93 -2.96 -14.09
C LEU A 99 -0.30 -1.85 -13.24
N GLY A 100 0.77 -1.25 -13.75
CA GLY A 100 1.42 -0.11 -13.09
C GLY A 100 2.05 -0.43 -11.73
N PHE A 101 2.22 -1.70 -11.35
CA PHE A 101 2.68 -2.09 -10.01
C PHE A 101 4.02 -1.47 -9.63
N LYS A 102 5.03 -1.55 -10.50
CA LYS A 102 6.34 -0.94 -10.25
C LYS A 102 6.26 0.58 -10.09
N VAL A 103 5.38 1.24 -10.84
CA VAL A 103 5.15 2.69 -10.73
C VAL A 103 4.51 3.01 -9.38
N MET A 104 3.49 2.26 -8.97
CA MET A 104 2.86 2.45 -7.65
C MET A 104 3.83 2.21 -6.50
N CYS A 105 4.70 1.19 -6.59
CA CYS A 105 5.77 1.00 -5.61
C CYS A 105 6.76 2.17 -5.60
N LEU A 106 7.10 2.74 -6.77
CA LEU A 106 8.01 3.89 -6.84
C LEU A 106 7.40 5.15 -6.22
N ILE A 107 6.12 5.43 -6.47
CA ILE A 107 5.39 6.53 -5.82
C ILE A 107 5.42 6.33 -4.30
N ALA A 108 5.16 5.10 -3.82
CA ALA A 108 5.21 4.79 -2.39
C ALA A 108 6.61 4.95 -1.79
N LEU A 109 7.68 4.60 -2.53
CA LEU A 109 9.06 4.83 -2.09
C LEU A 109 9.39 6.32 -1.97
N VAL A 110 8.98 7.14 -2.95
CA VAL A 110 9.17 8.60 -2.91
C VAL A 110 8.43 9.20 -1.72
N PHE A 111 7.19 8.76 -1.48
CA PHE A 111 6.41 9.17 -0.32
C PHE A 111 7.09 8.77 1.01
N MET A 112 7.61 7.55 1.11
CA MET A 112 8.34 7.10 2.31
C MET A 112 9.62 7.90 2.56
N LEU A 113 10.35 8.31 1.51
CA LEU A 113 11.51 9.19 1.64
C LEU A 113 11.11 10.58 2.14
N ASN A 114 10.10 11.18 1.52
CA ASN A 114 9.60 12.51 1.90
C ASN A 114 9.15 12.54 3.37
N THR A 115 8.33 11.55 3.78
CA THR A 115 7.87 11.45 5.18
C THR A 115 8.97 11.15 6.19
N THR A 116 10.11 10.60 5.76
CA THR A 116 11.29 10.39 6.62
C THR A 116 11.98 11.72 6.92
N VAL A 117 12.15 12.58 5.92
CA VAL A 117 12.76 13.91 6.09
C VAL A 117 11.94 14.75 7.07
N ASP A 118 10.63 14.83 6.85
CA ASP A 118 9.75 15.57 7.74
C ASP A 118 9.70 15.03 9.17
N ASN A 119 9.91 13.72 9.35
CA ASN A 119 9.88 13.11 10.68
C ASN A 119 11.06 13.57 11.55
N VAL A 120 12.21 13.83 10.93
CA VAL A 120 13.39 14.38 11.63
C VAL A 120 13.12 15.82 12.09
N ILE A 121 12.29 16.55 11.34
CA ILE A 121 12.03 17.99 11.57
C ILE A 121 10.84 18.20 12.53
N ILE A 122 9.74 17.46 12.34
CA ILE A 122 8.45 17.72 13.02
C ILE A 122 8.11 16.66 14.07
N PHE A 123 8.65 15.44 13.95
CA PHE A 123 8.22 14.28 14.75
C PHE A 123 9.35 13.71 15.64
N SER A 124 10.48 14.41 15.77
CA SER A 124 11.63 13.96 16.57
C SER A 124 11.27 13.82 18.06
N GLU A 125 10.43 14.72 18.58
CA GLU A 125 9.95 14.74 19.97
C GLU A 125 8.96 13.61 20.30
N LEU A 126 8.50 12.84 19.30
CA LEU A 126 7.58 11.72 19.50
C LEU A 126 8.29 10.39 19.75
N ILE A 127 9.61 10.38 19.68
CA ILE A 127 10.45 9.21 19.93
C ILE A 127 10.68 9.12 21.45
N SER A 128 9.73 8.50 22.15
CA SER A 128 9.87 8.08 23.56
C SER A 128 9.35 6.65 23.69
N LEU A 129 10.21 5.73 24.12
CA LEU A 129 9.82 4.34 24.37
C LEU A 129 9.02 4.19 25.65
N ASP A 130 9.22 5.09 26.61
CA ASP A 130 8.59 5.06 27.91
C ASP A 130 7.17 5.64 27.86
N ASP A 131 6.98 6.74 27.13
CA ASP A 131 5.68 7.41 27.05
C ASP A 131 4.87 6.99 25.82
N ARG A 132 5.54 6.67 24.71
CA ARG A 132 4.89 6.53 23.37
C ARG A 132 5.44 5.33 22.58
N PRO A 133 5.36 4.12 23.14
CA PRO A 133 5.94 2.93 22.50
C PRO A 133 5.34 2.69 21.11
N TYR A 134 4.04 2.91 20.91
CA TYR A 134 3.35 2.65 19.64
C TYR A 134 3.85 3.54 18.49
N LEU A 135 4.01 4.85 18.75
CA LEU A 135 4.51 5.80 17.76
C LEU A 135 6.00 5.57 17.49
N THR A 136 6.78 5.30 18.54
CA THR A 136 8.22 5.03 18.41
C THR A 136 8.48 3.78 17.58
N ILE A 137 7.82 2.65 17.87
CA ILE A 137 7.97 1.41 17.10
C ILE A 137 7.55 1.63 15.64
N PHE A 138 6.50 2.41 15.40
CA PHE A 138 6.07 2.74 14.05
C PHE A 138 7.11 3.56 13.26
N ILE A 139 7.75 4.54 13.90
CA ILE A 139 8.80 5.36 13.29
C ILE A 139 10.05 4.52 13.03
N VAL A 140 10.47 3.71 14.00
CA VAL A 140 11.68 2.87 13.92
C VAL A 140 11.54 1.75 12.88
N SER A 141 10.33 1.24 12.63
CA SER A 141 10.10 0.19 11.62
C SER A 141 10.08 0.69 10.16
N ARG A 142 10.10 2.01 9.92
CA ARG A 142 10.09 2.60 8.56
C ARG A 142 11.21 2.15 7.63
N PRO A 143 12.49 2.12 8.04
CA PRO A 143 13.57 1.70 7.15
C PRO A 143 13.38 0.27 6.65
N LEU A 144 12.85 -0.60 7.52
CA LEU A 144 12.53 -1.98 7.14
C LEU A 144 11.43 -2.03 6.06
N VAL A 145 10.39 -1.20 6.20
CA VAL A 145 9.31 -1.11 5.20
C VAL A 145 9.80 -0.50 3.89
N PHE A 146 10.71 0.47 3.95
CA PHE A 146 11.33 1.04 2.75
C PHE A 146 12.08 -0.04 1.96
N VAL A 147 12.92 -0.84 2.64
CA VAL A 147 13.61 -1.98 2.02
C VAL A 147 12.62 -3.02 1.51
N ALA A 148 11.55 -3.30 2.27
CA ALA A 148 10.52 -4.24 1.85
C ALA A 148 9.79 -3.77 0.59
N LEU A 149 9.45 -2.48 0.46
CA LEU A 149 8.83 -1.89 -0.73
C LEU A 149 9.77 -1.92 -1.94
N ALA A 150 11.06 -1.63 -1.75
CA ALA A 150 12.05 -1.72 -2.80
C ALA A 150 12.20 -3.16 -3.31
N TRP A 151 12.29 -4.12 -2.39
CA TRP A 151 12.33 -5.54 -2.74
C TRP A 151 11.02 -5.99 -3.40
N LEU A 152 9.87 -5.52 -2.90
CA LEU A 152 8.57 -5.83 -3.47
C LEU A 152 8.50 -5.42 -4.95
N ALA A 153 8.97 -4.21 -5.29
CA ALA A 153 9.04 -3.73 -6.66
C ALA A 153 9.96 -4.57 -7.56
N LEU A 154 11.12 -5.00 -7.03
CA LEU A 154 12.12 -5.81 -7.75
C LEU A 154 11.68 -7.26 -7.94
N SER A 155 10.99 -7.84 -6.95
CA SER A 155 10.51 -9.23 -6.99
C SER A 155 9.28 -9.43 -7.86
N PHE A 156 8.61 -8.34 -8.25
CA PHE A 156 7.47 -8.38 -9.14
C PHE A 156 7.87 -8.77 -10.56
N LYS A 157 7.36 -9.91 -11.01
CA LYS A 157 7.48 -10.36 -12.40
C LYS A 157 6.25 -9.91 -13.19
N ALA A 158 6.43 -8.99 -14.13
CA ALA A 158 5.38 -8.61 -15.06
C ALA A 158 5.30 -9.65 -16.18
N THR A 159 4.15 -10.27 -16.38
CA THR A 159 3.92 -11.31 -17.41
C THR A 159 3.86 -10.77 -18.85
N PHE A 160 4.38 -9.56 -19.13
CA PHE A 160 4.46 -9.05 -20.50
C PHE A 160 5.63 -9.61 -21.31
N ASP A 161 6.50 -10.43 -20.70
CA ASP A 161 7.45 -11.25 -21.46
C ASP A 161 6.72 -12.44 -22.07
N GLY A 162 6.08 -12.18 -23.21
CA GLY A 162 5.98 -13.16 -24.29
C GLY A 162 7.39 -13.51 -24.73
N ASN A 163 8.01 -14.45 -24.04
CA ASN A 163 9.18 -15.14 -24.55
C ASN A 163 8.81 -16.61 -24.69
N GLU A 164 8.44 -16.94 -25.92
CA GLU A 164 8.53 -18.29 -26.46
C GLU A 164 9.89 -18.88 -26.08
N ARG A 165 9.89 -19.88 -25.19
CA ARG A 165 10.83 -21.00 -25.21
C ARG A 165 10.14 -22.24 -24.66
#